data_AF-A0A938EG84-F1
#
_entry.id   AF-A0A938EG84-F1
#
_cell.length_a   1.000
_cell.length_b   1.000
_cell.length_c   1.000
_cell.angle_alpha   90.00
_cell.angle_beta   90.00
_cell.angle_gamma   90.00
#
_symmetry.space_group_name_H-M   'P 1'
#
loop_
_entity.id
_entity.type
_entity.pdbx_description
1 polymer ?
#
loop_
_entity_poly.entity_id
_entity_poly.type
_entity_poly.pdbx_seq_one_letter_code
_entity_poly.pdbx_strand_id
1 'polypeptide(L)'
;MDEAAIESAAHAAEALTGLRPQAVVPVDQPRRGTVFVCALPDGDALGWLVVDGAGAPLTERAAVRQIVELAAICEAAEEAAAALAVDEALPALGRAWELARELGEAEAELAAHVTYQAVEALQPLVQGLRVADPAYLDRLAQAAGLVGDRFDLLKEAAGQVSARLAGQGADPLEPLATALWAAIRLLSRDGPPDRFREGVETAMGPAQAFADDVLARYRVPLDGTDETGETA
;
A
#
# COMPACT_ATOMS: atom_id res chain seq x y z
N MET A 1 -4.50 -15.31 7.59
CA MET A 1 -4.79 -15.76 6.22
C MET A 1 -3.67 -16.68 5.80
N ASP A 2 -3.97 -17.81 5.15
CA ASP A 2 -2.95 -18.65 4.54
C ASP A 2 -3.14 -18.71 3.02
N GLU A 3 -2.10 -19.13 2.33
CA GLU A 3 -2.07 -19.24 0.87
C GLU A 3 -3.07 -20.28 0.35
N ALA A 4 -3.39 -21.29 1.17
CA ALA A 4 -4.37 -22.32 0.84
C ALA A 4 -5.79 -21.77 0.71
N ALA A 5 -6.18 -20.80 1.55
CA ALA A 5 -7.48 -20.13 1.44
C ALA A 5 -7.61 -19.35 0.12
N ILE A 6 -6.55 -18.68 -0.31
CA ILE A 6 -6.51 -17.95 -1.58
C ILE A 6 -6.59 -18.91 -2.77
N GLU A 7 -5.82 -20.00 -2.74
CA GLU A 7 -5.87 -21.02 -3.79
C GLU A 7 -7.24 -21.69 -3.83
N SER A 8 -7.88 -21.92 -2.67
CA SER A 8 -9.25 -22.43 -2.60
C SER A 8 -10.27 -21.46 -3.22
N ALA A 9 -10.13 -20.16 -2.96
CA ALA A 9 -10.97 -19.14 -3.56
C ALA A 9 -10.75 -19.03 -5.08
N ALA A 10 -9.51 -19.16 -5.55
CA ALA A 10 -9.18 -19.20 -6.96
C ALA A 10 -9.84 -20.38 -7.67
N HIS A 11 -9.74 -21.58 -7.10
CA HIS A 11 -10.42 -22.78 -7.62
C HIS A 11 -11.94 -22.65 -7.62
N ALA A 12 -12.53 -22.04 -6.57
CA ALA A 12 -13.97 -21.79 -6.53
C ALA A 12 -14.42 -20.83 -7.65
N ALA A 13 -13.67 -19.74 -7.87
CA ALA A 13 -13.95 -18.82 -8.96
C ALA A 13 -13.81 -19.47 -10.34
N GLU A 14 -12.80 -20.33 -10.53
CA GLU A 14 -12.62 -21.11 -11.75
C GLU A 14 -13.77 -22.10 -11.96
N ALA A 15 -14.21 -22.81 -10.92
CA ALA A 15 -15.34 -23.72 -11.02
C ALA A 15 -16.66 -23.01 -11.38
N LEU A 16 -16.85 -21.78 -10.92
CA LEU A 16 -18.05 -20.97 -11.19
C LEU A 16 -18.05 -20.35 -12.59
N THR A 17 -16.88 -19.98 -13.11
CA THR A 17 -16.77 -19.15 -14.34
C THR A 17 -16.10 -19.87 -15.51
N GLY A 18 -15.44 -20.99 -15.26
CA GLY A 18 -14.56 -21.66 -16.21
C GLY A 18 -13.24 -20.93 -16.47
N LEU A 19 -12.93 -19.88 -15.71
CA LEU A 19 -11.76 -19.02 -15.89
C LEU A 19 -10.93 -18.98 -14.61
N ARG A 20 -9.62 -19.25 -14.73
CA ARG A 20 -8.71 -19.10 -13.60
C ARG A 20 -8.43 -17.62 -13.32
N PRO A 21 -8.59 -17.14 -12.07
CA PRO A 21 -8.22 -15.77 -11.72
C PRO A 21 -6.74 -15.48 -11.97
N GLN A 22 -6.45 -14.27 -12.43
CA GLN A 22 -5.09 -13.73 -12.56
C GLN A 22 -4.59 -13.14 -11.23
N ALA A 23 -5.51 -12.70 -10.37
CA ALA A 23 -5.21 -12.21 -9.03
C ALA A 23 -6.40 -12.50 -8.10
N VAL A 24 -6.09 -12.70 -6.82
CA VAL A 24 -7.09 -12.89 -5.75
C VAL A 24 -6.66 -12.06 -4.55
N VAL A 25 -7.52 -11.12 -4.15
CA VAL A 25 -7.28 -10.22 -3.02
C VAL A 25 -8.23 -10.60 -1.88
N PRO A 26 -7.73 -11.07 -0.73
CA PRO A 26 -8.56 -11.32 0.44
C PRO A 26 -8.93 -9.98 1.11
N VAL A 27 -10.19 -9.87 1.53
CA VAL A 27 -10.74 -8.72 2.22
C VAL A 27 -11.44 -9.22 3.47
N ASP A 28 -11.08 -8.72 4.64
CA ASP A 28 -11.76 -9.08 5.88
C ASP A 28 -12.93 -8.12 6.16
N GLN A 29 -14.08 -8.69 6.48
CA GLN A 29 -15.31 -7.97 6.74
C GLN A 29 -15.83 -8.36 8.12
N PRO A 30 -15.98 -7.40 9.06
CA PRO A 30 -16.34 -7.69 10.46
C PRO A 30 -17.61 -8.55 10.66
N ARG A 31 -18.51 -8.59 9.68
CA ARG A 31 -19.77 -9.36 9.72
C ARG A 31 -19.82 -10.57 8.79
N ARG A 32 -18.91 -10.68 7.82
CA ARG A 32 -18.92 -11.72 6.79
C ARG A 32 -17.70 -12.64 6.86
N GLY A 33 -16.72 -12.30 7.69
CA GLY A 33 -15.40 -12.91 7.66
C GLY A 33 -14.66 -12.53 6.39
N THR A 34 -13.67 -13.34 6.03
CA THR A 34 -12.89 -13.10 4.82
C THR A 34 -13.67 -13.47 3.57
N VAL A 35 -13.68 -12.52 2.62
CA VAL A 35 -14.12 -12.69 1.25
C VAL A 35 -12.93 -12.48 0.31
N PHE A 36 -13.05 -12.90 -0.94
CA PHE A 36 -11.96 -12.87 -1.91
C PHE A 36 -12.43 -12.19 -3.20
N VAL A 37 -11.76 -11.11 -3.58
CA VAL A 37 -11.97 -10.42 -4.86
C VAL A 37 -11.08 -11.09 -5.90
N CYS A 38 -11.70 -11.74 -6.89
CA CYS A 38 -11.03 -12.48 -7.94
C CYS A 38 -11.06 -11.67 -9.24
N ALA A 39 -9.87 -11.35 -9.77
CA ALA A 39 -9.68 -10.74 -11.08
C ALA A 39 -9.57 -11.84 -12.13
N LEU A 40 -10.50 -11.89 -13.07
CA LEU A 40 -10.62 -12.91 -14.11
C LEU A 40 -10.22 -12.32 -15.48
N PRO A 41 -9.63 -13.11 -16.39
CA PRO A 41 -9.36 -12.64 -17.75
C PRO A 41 -10.65 -12.28 -18.50
N ASP A 42 -10.63 -11.15 -19.23
CA ASP A 42 -11.74 -10.69 -20.08
C ASP A 42 -11.24 -9.94 -21.33
N GLY A 43 -10.62 -10.67 -22.27
CA GLY A 43 -9.96 -10.07 -23.43
C GLY A 43 -8.80 -9.17 -22.99
N ASP A 44 -8.83 -7.90 -23.39
CA ASP A 44 -7.85 -6.88 -22.97
C ASP A 44 -8.22 -6.22 -21.62
N ALA A 45 -9.34 -6.61 -21.01
CA ALA A 45 -9.82 -6.12 -19.72
C ALA A 45 -9.89 -7.24 -18.66
N LEU A 46 -10.35 -6.89 -17.46
CA LEU A 46 -10.61 -7.83 -16.38
C LEU A 46 -12.13 -7.97 -16.14
N GLY A 47 -12.56 -9.20 -15.88
CA GLY A 47 -13.85 -9.52 -15.30
C GLY A 47 -13.70 -9.81 -13.81
N TRP A 48 -14.79 -9.77 -13.06
CA TRP A 48 -14.69 -9.80 -11.61
C TRP A 48 -15.69 -10.76 -10.96
N LEU A 49 -15.25 -11.36 -9.86
CA LEU A 49 -16.10 -12.17 -8.99
C LEU A 49 -15.64 -12.01 -7.55
N VAL A 50 -16.56 -11.84 -6.61
CA VAL A 50 -16.27 -11.92 -5.18
C VAL A 50 -16.85 -13.21 -4.64
N VAL A 51 -16.04 -14.01 -3.95
CA VAL A 51 -16.46 -15.25 -3.28
C VAL A 51 -16.25 -15.16 -1.78
N ASP A 52 -17.09 -15.84 -0.99
CA ASP A 52 -16.90 -15.97 0.44
C ASP A 52 -15.89 -17.06 0.81
N GLY A 53 -15.65 -17.26 2.12
CA GLY A 53 -14.76 -18.31 2.63
C GLY A 53 -15.18 -19.76 2.33
N ALA A 54 -16.41 -19.99 1.87
CA ALA A 54 -16.88 -21.29 1.39
C ALA A 54 -16.80 -21.42 -0.14
N GLY A 55 -16.36 -20.37 -0.84
CA GLY A 55 -16.31 -20.32 -2.31
C GLY A 55 -17.65 -19.99 -2.97
N ALA A 56 -18.66 -19.56 -2.21
CA ALA A 56 -19.94 -19.14 -2.77
C ALA A 56 -19.83 -17.70 -3.31
N PRO A 57 -20.41 -17.39 -4.48
CA PRO A 57 -20.35 -16.05 -5.04
C PRO A 57 -21.23 -15.09 -4.26
N LEU A 58 -20.74 -13.87 -4.03
CA LEU A 58 -21.55 -12.78 -3.49
C LEU A 58 -22.40 -12.18 -4.62
N THR A 59 -23.71 -12.07 -4.38
CA THR A 59 -24.68 -11.50 -5.32
C THR A 59 -25.21 -10.14 -4.89
N GLU A 60 -25.07 -9.77 -3.61
CA GLU A 60 -25.57 -8.49 -3.13
C GLU A 60 -24.72 -7.31 -3.66
N ARG A 61 -25.26 -6.55 -4.61
CA ARG A 61 -24.56 -5.43 -5.29
C ARG A 61 -23.88 -4.46 -4.31
N ALA A 62 -24.60 -4.05 -3.27
CA ALA A 62 -24.09 -3.12 -2.27
C ALA A 62 -22.90 -3.69 -1.49
N ALA A 63 -22.94 -4.99 -1.17
CA ALA A 63 -21.84 -5.67 -0.49
C ALA A 63 -20.60 -5.78 -1.39
N VAL A 64 -20.78 -6.21 -2.64
CA VAL A 64 -19.66 -6.28 -3.62
C VAL A 64 -19.01 -4.92 -3.79
N ARG A 65 -19.80 -3.86 -3.95
CA ARG A 65 -19.29 -2.49 -4.05
C ARG A 65 -18.41 -2.13 -2.85
N GLN A 66 -18.92 -2.30 -1.64
CA GLN A 66 -18.22 -1.94 -0.41
C GLN A 66 -16.90 -2.70 -0.24
N ILE A 67 -16.89 -4.00 -0.56
CA ILE A 67 -15.71 -4.86 -0.45
C ILE A 67 -14.62 -4.40 -1.42
N VAL A 68 -15.01 -4.10 -2.66
CA VAL A 68 -14.10 -3.68 -3.72
C VAL A 68 -13.55 -2.28 -3.46
N GLU A 69 -14.40 -1.35 -3.00
CA GLU A 69 -13.96 -0.02 -2.58
C GLU A 69 -12.92 -0.11 -1.45
N LEU A 70 -13.16 -0.94 -0.44
CA LEU A 70 -12.20 -1.15 0.65
C LEU A 70 -10.87 -1.73 0.13
N ALA A 71 -10.92 -2.75 -0.73
CA ALA A 71 -9.72 -3.33 -1.33
C ALA A 71 -8.90 -2.27 -2.10
N ALA A 72 -9.56 -1.47 -2.93
CA ALA A 72 -8.91 -0.42 -3.70
C ALA A 72 -8.35 0.72 -2.82
N ILE A 73 -9.04 1.09 -1.74
CA ILE A 73 -8.54 2.09 -0.77
C ILE A 73 -7.30 1.54 -0.04
N CYS A 74 -7.31 0.27 0.38
CA CYS A 74 -6.15 -0.38 0.98
C CYS A 74 -4.95 -0.38 0.04
N GLU A 75 -5.16 -0.72 -1.24
CA GLU A 75 -4.10 -0.70 -2.25
C GLU A 75 -3.53 0.71 -2.45
N ALA A 76 -4.39 1.73 -2.58
CA ALA A 76 -3.93 3.10 -2.72
C ALA A 76 -3.23 3.63 -1.45
N ALA A 77 -3.67 3.21 -0.27
CA ALA A 77 -3.02 3.56 0.98
C ALA A 77 -1.60 2.98 1.06
N GLU A 78 -1.38 1.76 0.58
CA GLU A 78 -0.04 1.15 0.50
C GLU A 78 0.90 1.95 -0.40
N GLU A 79 0.41 2.37 -1.56
CA GLU A 79 1.16 3.23 -2.47
C GLU A 79 1.48 4.58 -1.79
N ALA A 80 0.50 5.19 -1.13
CA ALA A 80 0.66 6.47 -0.43
C ALA A 80 1.57 6.40 0.81
N ALA A 81 1.69 5.25 1.47
CA ALA A 81 2.54 5.06 2.66
C ALA A 81 4.03 4.99 2.33
N ALA A 82 4.42 5.16 1.06
CA ALA A 82 5.76 4.87 0.56
C ALA A 82 6.24 3.45 0.92
N ALA A 83 5.30 2.54 1.19
CA ALA A 83 5.60 1.17 1.59
C ALA A 83 6.38 0.42 0.50
N LEU A 84 6.24 0.86 -0.75
CA LEU A 84 6.93 0.33 -1.92
C LEU A 84 8.42 0.72 -1.97
N ALA A 85 8.86 1.70 -1.17
CA ALA A 85 10.25 2.14 -1.11
C ALA A 85 11.04 1.56 0.08
N VAL A 86 10.40 0.76 0.95
CA VAL A 86 11.01 0.23 2.19
C VAL A 86 12.32 -0.52 1.92
N ASP A 87 12.33 -1.40 0.92
CA ASP A 87 13.50 -2.23 0.59
C ASP A 87 14.70 -1.41 0.08
N GLU A 88 14.46 -0.26 -0.55
CA GLU A 88 15.52 0.66 -1.01
C GLU A 88 15.94 1.65 0.07
N ALA A 89 14.97 2.13 0.86
CA ALA A 89 15.19 3.15 1.89
C ALA A 89 15.99 2.62 3.07
N LEU A 90 15.75 1.37 3.51
CA LEU A 90 16.44 0.78 4.67
C LEU A 90 17.97 0.72 4.49
N PRO A 91 18.52 0.20 3.38
CA PRO A 91 19.97 0.24 3.15
C PRO A 91 20.55 1.66 3.09
N ALA A 92 19.82 2.62 2.49
CA ALA A 92 20.28 4.00 2.40
C ALA A 92 20.33 4.69 3.77
N LEU A 93 19.30 4.49 4.60
CA LEU A 93 19.23 4.97 5.97
C LEU A 93 20.31 4.32 6.84
N GLY A 94 20.52 3.00 6.71
CA GLY A 94 21.58 2.29 7.42
C GLY A 94 22.96 2.86 7.11
N ARG A 95 23.26 3.12 5.83
CA ARG A 95 24.52 3.77 5.42
C ARG A 95 24.68 5.17 6.01
N ALA A 96 23.62 5.99 5.99
CA ALA A 96 23.67 7.33 6.57
C ALA A 96 23.90 7.29 8.08
N TRP A 97 23.25 6.35 8.77
CA TRP A 97 23.41 6.12 10.21
C TRP A 97 24.86 5.72 10.55
N GLU A 98 25.42 4.74 9.84
CA GLU A 98 26.81 4.30 10.05
C GLU A 98 27.82 5.44 9.87
N LEU A 99 27.71 6.20 8.78
CA LEU A 99 28.58 7.35 8.50
C LEU A 99 28.45 8.44 9.58
N ALA A 100 27.23 8.75 10.02
CA ALA A 100 27.01 9.76 11.05
C ALA A 100 27.68 9.36 12.37
N ARG A 101 27.58 8.08 12.75
CA ARG A 101 28.24 7.53 13.94
C ARG A 101 29.77 7.59 13.84
N GLU A 102 30.33 7.21 12.69
CA GLU A 102 31.78 7.25 12.45
C GLU A 102 32.36 8.67 12.51
N LEU A 103 31.58 9.65 12.06
CA LEU A 103 31.96 11.06 12.05
C LEU A 103 31.62 11.80 13.37
N GLY A 104 30.91 11.16 14.30
CA GLY A 104 30.49 11.77 15.57
C GLY A 104 29.36 12.81 15.42
N GLU A 105 28.57 12.71 14.37
CA GLU A 105 27.48 13.63 14.03
C GLU A 105 26.17 13.20 14.74
N ALA A 106 26.09 13.48 16.05
CA ALA A 106 25.02 12.95 16.92
C ALA A 106 23.59 13.26 16.44
N GLU A 107 23.33 14.46 15.93
CA GLU A 107 22.01 14.85 15.42
C GLU A 107 21.64 14.08 14.14
N ALA A 108 22.60 13.92 13.22
CA ALA A 108 22.41 13.12 12.01
C ALA A 108 22.30 11.63 12.31
N GLU A 109 23.06 11.12 13.29
CA GLU A 109 22.99 9.74 13.74
C GLU A 109 21.60 9.42 14.29
N LEU A 110 21.10 10.28 15.19
CA LEU A 110 19.76 10.15 15.76
C LEU A 110 18.71 10.20 14.64
N ALA A 111 18.76 11.20 13.76
CA ALA A 111 17.77 11.38 12.71
C ALA A 111 17.74 10.20 11.74
N ALA A 112 18.90 9.69 11.31
CA ALA A 112 18.99 8.51 10.45
C ALA A 112 18.47 7.25 11.15
N HIS A 113 18.84 7.03 12.42
CA HIS A 113 18.43 5.85 13.19
C HIS A 113 16.91 5.82 13.46
N VAL A 114 16.32 6.92 13.93
CA VAL A 114 14.87 6.94 14.21
C VAL A 114 14.05 6.83 12.93
N THR A 115 14.55 7.36 11.81
CA THR A 115 13.91 7.18 10.50
C THR A 115 14.03 5.73 10.04
N TYR A 116 15.20 5.10 10.20
CA TYR A 116 15.39 3.68 9.92
C TYR A 116 14.36 2.83 10.66
N GLN A 117 14.21 3.04 11.98
CA GLN A 117 13.25 2.29 12.80
C GLN A 117 11.79 2.51 12.37
N ALA A 118 11.43 3.75 11.99
CA ALA A 118 10.09 4.06 11.51
C ALA A 118 9.78 3.34 10.19
N VAL A 119 10.74 3.30 9.26
CA VAL A 119 10.60 2.61 7.97
C VAL A 119 10.61 1.09 8.17
N GLU A 120 11.43 0.56 9.07
CA GLU A 120 11.47 -0.87 9.41
C GLU A 120 10.10 -1.34 9.96
N ALA A 121 9.41 -0.49 10.73
CA ALA A 121 8.07 -0.80 11.25
C ALA A 121 6.98 -0.91 10.16
N LEU A 122 7.19 -0.35 8.96
CA LEU A 122 6.29 -0.54 7.81
C LEU A 122 6.46 -1.93 7.17
N GLN A 123 7.66 -2.50 7.23
CA GLN A 123 7.99 -3.76 6.55
C GLN A 123 7.02 -4.91 6.86
N PRO A 124 6.68 -5.23 8.13
CA PRO A 124 5.75 -6.34 8.42
C PRO A 124 4.31 -6.05 8.00
N LEU A 125 3.94 -4.79 7.73
CA LEU A 125 2.59 -4.45 7.25
C LEU A 125 2.44 -4.76 5.76
N VAL A 126 3.53 -4.68 4.99
CA VAL A 126 3.49 -4.85 3.53
C VAL A 126 4.17 -6.10 3.02
N GLN A 127 4.90 -6.83 3.88
CA GLN A 127 5.44 -8.14 3.56
C GLN A 127 4.46 -9.26 3.89
N GLY A 128 4.37 -10.24 3.00
CA GLY A 128 3.54 -11.42 3.17
C GLY A 128 2.12 -11.24 2.65
N LEU A 129 1.21 -12.09 3.14
CA LEU A 129 -0.14 -12.19 2.62
C LEU A 129 -1.04 -11.08 3.19
N ARG A 130 -1.33 -10.10 2.35
CA ARG A 130 -2.10 -8.90 2.71
C ARG A 130 -3.59 -9.22 2.71
N VAL A 131 -4.29 -8.74 3.73
CA VAL A 131 -5.75 -8.80 3.83
C VAL A 131 -6.25 -7.38 3.98
N ALA A 132 -7.09 -6.94 3.04
CA ALA A 132 -7.67 -5.61 3.11
C ALA A 132 -8.70 -5.57 4.25
N ASP A 133 -8.44 -4.76 5.27
CA ASP A 133 -9.34 -4.56 6.41
C ASP A 133 -9.22 -3.13 6.96
N PRO A 134 -10.25 -2.58 7.66
CA PRO A 134 -10.17 -1.22 8.18
C PRO A 134 -9.07 -0.99 9.22
N ALA A 135 -8.79 -1.97 10.07
CA ALA A 135 -7.72 -1.88 11.06
C ALA A 135 -6.34 -1.96 10.39
N TYR A 136 -6.21 -2.59 9.23
CA TYR A 136 -5.01 -2.54 8.40
C TYR A 136 -4.72 -1.12 7.92
N LEU A 137 -5.74 -0.42 7.40
CA LEU A 137 -5.61 1.00 7.03
C LEU A 137 -5.15 1.86 8.21
N ASP A 138 -5.72 1.66 9.40
CA ASP A 138 -5.33 2.42 10.60
C ASP A 138 -3.87 2.16 11.00
N ARG A 139 -3.43 0.90 10.97
CA ARG A 139 -2.02 0.52 11.25
C ARG A 139 -1.07 1.17 10.25
N LEU A 140 -1.43 1.12 8.96
CA LEU A 140 -0.63 1.71 7.89
C LEU A 140 -0.56 3.24 8.01
N ALA A 141 -1.68 3.89 8.30
CA ALA A 141 -1.75 5.34 8.53
C ALA A 141 -0.87 5.78 9.69
N GLN A 142 -0.91 5.04 10.81
CA GLN A 142 -0.08 5.31 11.98
C GLN A 142 1.41 5.19 11.66
N ALA A 143 1.80 4.11 10.96
CA ALA A 143 3.18 3.87 10.60
C ALA A 143 3.70 4.90 9.58
N ALA A 144 2.90 5.23 8.56
CA ALA A 144 3.23 6.26 7.58
C ALA A 144 3.38 7.65 8.23
N GLY A 145 2.48 7.99 9.15
CA GLY A 145 2.57 9.23 9.93
C GLY A 145 3.88 9.31 10.74
N LEU A 146 4.29 8.21 11.37
CA LEU A 146 5.57 8.15 12.08
C LEU A 146 6.75 8.37 11.12
N VAL A 147 6.73 7.77 9.92
CA VAL A 147 7.78 8.02 8.91
C VAL A 147 7.79 9.49 8.49
N GLY A 148 6.63 10.11 8.28
CA GLY A 148 6.49 11.54 8.02
C GLY A 148 7.19 12.40 9.08
N ASP A 149 6.89 12.15 10.37
CA ASP A 149 7.51 12.87 11.49
C ASP A 149 9.04 12.72 11.52
N ARG A 150 9.57 11.52 11.20
CA ARG A 150 11.03 11.27 11.19
C ARG A 150 11.71 11.81 9.95
N PHE A 151 11.01 11.84 8.82
CA PHE A 151 11.52 12.39 7.57
C PHE A 151 11.86 13.89 7.69
N ASP A 152 11.07 14.67 8.43
CA ASP A 152 11.40 16.07 8.67
C ASP A 152 12.65 16.26 9.54
N LEU A 153 12.84 15.42 10.57
CA LEU A 153 14.08 15.40 11.35
C LEU A 153 15.29 15.05 10.47
N LEU A 154 15.12 14.07 9.57
CA LEU A 154 16.17 13.67 8.63
C LEU A 154 16.55 14.82 7.68
N LYS A 155 15.57 15.55 7.15
CA LYS A 155 15.79 16.73 6.29
C LYS A 155 16.51 17.84 7.03
N GLU A 156 16.13 18.12 8.27
CA GLU A 156 16.78 19.13 9.09
C GLU A 156 18.26 18.78 9.30
N ALA A 157 18.55 17.55 9.74
CA ALA A 157 19.93 17.07 9.92
C ALA A 157 20.74 17.10 8.61
N ALA A 158 20.15 16.66 7.49
CA ALA A 158 20.79 16.73 6.18
C ALA A 158 21.13 18.17 5.78
N GLY A 159 20.23 19.11 6.05
CA GLY A 159 20.45 20.55 5.84
C GLY A 159 21.60 21.10 6.69
N GLN A 160 21.64 20.75 7.98
CA GLN A 160 22.70 21.18 8.90
C GLN A 160 24.07 20.60 8.56
N VAL A 161 24.15 19.32 8.15
CA VAL A 161 25.38 18.71 7.63
C VAL A 161 25.81 19.43 6.35
N SER A 162 24.88 19.67 5.43
CA SER A 162 25.17 20.32 4.14
C SER A 162 25.63 21.77 4.31
N ALA A 163 25.07 22.50 5.26
CA ALA A 163 25.43 23.89 5.55
C ALA A 163 26.86 24.05 6.09
N ARG A 164 27.45 22.98 6.62
CA ARG A 164 28.83 22.97 7.13
C ARG A 164 29.87 22.56 6.09
N LEU A 165 29.44 22.15 4.89
CA LEU A 165 30.36 21.80 3.81
C LEU A 165 31.17 23.04 3.37
N ALA A 166 32.48 22.92 3.38
CA ALA A 166 33.38 24.04 3.08
C ALA A 166 33.45 24.39 1.57
N GLY A 167 32.98 23.50 0.69
CA GLY A 167 32.94 23.69 -0.77
C GLY A 167 34.31 23.74 -1.45
N GLN A 168 35.40 23.45 -0.74
CA GLN A 168 36.77 23.42 -1.25
C GLN A 168 37.55 22.22 -0.69
N GLY A 169 38.15 21.41 -1.57
CA GLY A 169 38.86 20.19 -1.19
C GLY A 169 37.93 19.01 -0.88
N ALA A 170 38.50 17.89 -0.42
CA ALA A 170 37.72 16.74 0.03
C ALA A 170 37.19 17.01 1.45
N ASP A 171 35.89 17.26 1.58
CA ASP A 171 35.24 17.53 2.86
C ASP A 171 34.85 16.19 3.53
N PRO A 172 35.26 15.92 4.78
CA PRO A 172 34.93 14.67 5.46
C PRO A 172 33.43 14.46 5.67
N LEU A 173 32.60 15.51 5.61
CA LEU A 173 31.14 15.42 5.75
C LEU A 173 30.42 15.15 4.42
N GLU A 174 31.09 15.29 3.28
CA GLU A 174 30.49 15.11 1.95
C GLU A 174 29.86 13.71 1.75
N PRO A 175 30.49 12.59 2.19
CA PRO A 175 29.88 11.27 2.11
C PRO A 175 28.59 11.15 2.94
N LEU A 176 28.56 11.76 4.13
CA LEU A 176 27.38 11.76 5.01
C LEU A 176 26.25 12.58 4.41
N ALA A 177 26.53 13.80 3.94
CA ALA A 177 25.55 14.64 3.26
C ALA A 177 24.93 13.90 2.06
N THR A 178 25.78 13.23 1.27
CA THR A 178 25.34 12.43 0.11
C THR A 178 24.43 11.28 0.52
N ALA A 179 24.77 10.55 1.59
CA ALA A 179 23.97 9.45 2.10
C ALA A 179 22.60 9.90 2.65
N LEU A 180 22.58 10.98 3.45
CA LEU A 180 21.34 11.55 3.99
C LEU A 180 20.39 11.99 2.87
N TRP A 181 20.91 12.72 1.87
CA TRP A 181 20.09 13.15 0.73
C TRP A 181 19.67 12.00 -0.19
N ALA A 182 20.45 10.92 -0.27
CA ALA A 182 20.05 9.71 -0.98
C ALA A 182 18.85 9.05 -0.30
N ALA A 183 18.88 8.90 1.03
CA ALA A 183 17.76 8.38 1.80
C ALA A 183 16.50 9.27 1.67
N ILE A 184 16.67 10.60 1.76
CA ILE A 184 15.57 11.56 1.57
C ILE A 184 14.92 11.40 0.19
N ARG A 185 15.72 11.32 -0.89
CA ARG A 185 15.19 11.15 -2.25
C ARG A 185 14.40 9.86 -2.43
N LEU A 186 14.84 8.77 -1.79
CA LEU A 186 14.12 7.49 -1.84
C LEU A 186 12.79 7.59 -1.10
N LEU A 187 12.80 8.15 0.11
CA LEU A 187 11.58 8.33 0.92
C LEU A 187 10.58 9.32 0.30
N SER A 188 11.05 10.25 -0.54
CA SER A 188 10.20 11.25 -1.18
C SER A 188 9.94 10.98 -2.67
N ARG A 189 10.27 9.80 -3.19
CA ARG A 189 10.24 9.50 -4.64
C ARG A 189 8.85 9.72 -5.23
N ASP A 190 7.83 9.23 -4.52
CA ASP A 190 6.44 9.21 -4.96
C ASP A 190 5.59 10.26 -4.22
N GLY A 191 6.26 11.24 -3.61
CA GLY A 191 5.68 12.25 -2.73
C GLY A 191 6.30 12.18 -1.32
N PRO A 192 6.26 13.27 -0.55
CA PRO A 192 6.75 13.25 0.82
C PRO A 192 5.84 12.37 1.72
N PRO A 193 6.42 11.63 2.68
CA PRO A 193 5.71 10.59 3.44
C PRO A 193 4.61 11.12 4.39
N ASP A 194 4.62 12.42 4.71
CA ASP A 194 3.57 13.10 5.47
C ASP A 194 2.25 13.27 4.68
N ARG A 195 2.28 13.03 3.35
CA ARG A 195 1.11 13.12 2.48
C ARG A 195 0.25 11.87 2.40
N PHE A 196 0.49 10.86 3.23
CA PHE A 196 -0.34 9.64 3.26
C PHE A 196 -1.85 9.94 3.22
N ARG A 197 -2.31 10.87 4.08
CA ARG A 197 -3.72 11.26 4.13
C ARG A 197 -4.21 11.86 2.81
N GLU A 198 -3.44 12.77 2.21
CA GLU A 198 -3.79 13.41 0.94
C GLU A 198 -3.83 12.37 -0.20
N GLY A 199 -2.90 11.41 -0.20
CA GLY A 199 -2.87 10.30 -1.14
C GLY A 199 -4.12 9.42 -1.05
N VAL A 200 -4.49 8.99 0.16
CA VAL A 200 -5.72 8.21 0.40
C VAL A 200 -6.98 8.98 0.04
N GLU A 201 -7.06 10.27 0.40
CA GLU A 201 -8.19 11.13 0.03
C GLU A 201 -8.35 11.26 -1.49
N THR A 202 -7.24 11.45 -2.21
CA THR A 202 -7.22 11.56 -3.67
C THR A 202 -7.61 10.24 -4.35
N ALA A 203 -7.33 9.10 -3.70
CA ALA A 203 -7.67 7.78 -4.20
C ALA A 203 -9.15 7.39 -4.04
N MET A 204 -9.94 8.11 -3.22
CA MET A 204 -11.35 7.75 -3.00
C MET A 204 -12.20 7.77 -4.27
N GLY A 205 -12.00 8.78 -5.13
CA GLY A 205 -12.70 8.87 -6.42
C GLY A 205 -12.34 7.72 -7.38
N PRO A 206 -11.05 7.46 -7.64
CA PRO A 206 -10.59 6.29 -8.38
C PRO A 206 -11.09 4.96 -7.81
N ALA A 207 -11.08 4.77 -6.49
CA ALA A 207 -11.58 3.54 -5.84
C ALA A 207 -13.09 3.32 -6.10
N GLN A 208 -13.89 4.39 -6.07
CA GLN A 208 -15.32 4.34 -6.43
C GLN A 208 -15.51 4.00 -7.91
N ALA A 209 -14.74 4.63 -8.80
CA ALA A 209 -14.80 4.35 -10.24
C ALA A 209 -14.37 2.91 -10.56
N PHE A 210 -13.38 2.39 -9.85
CA PHE A 210 -12.97 0.99 -9.93
C PHE A 210 -14.10 0.06 -9.47
N ALA A 211 -14.75 0.36 -8.35
CA ALA A 211 -15.89 -0.43 -7.90
C ALA A 211 -17.05 -0.41 -8.90
N ASP A 212 -17.31 0.72 -9.56
CA ASP A 212 -18.29 0.80 -10.65
C ASP A 212 -17.91 -0.09 -11.85
N ASP A 213 -16.63 -0.12 -12.23
CA ASP A 213 -16.11 -1.01 -13.28
C ASP A 213 -16.27 -2.50 -12.90
N VAL A 214 -15.97 -2.84 -11.64
CA VAL A 214 -16.14 -4.19 -11.11
C VAL A 214 -17.60 -4.64 -11.20
N LEU A 215 -18.54 -3.79 -10.80
CA LEU A 215 -19.97 -4.10 -10.88
C LEU A 215 -20.45 -4.22 -12.34
N ALA A 216 -19.88 -3.46 -13.27
CA ALA A 216 -20.22 -3.51 -14.69
C ALA A 216 -19.71 -4.78 -15.38
N ARG A 217 -18.59 -5.35 -14.91
CA ARG A 217 -17.95 -6.57 -15.45
C ARG A 217 -18.02 -7.76 -14.50
N TYR A 218 -19.03 -7.77 -13.63
CA TYR A 218 -19.24 -8.83 -12.66
C TYR A 218 -19.74 -10.10 -13.35
N ARG A 219 -19.14 -11.26 -13.04
CA ARG A 219 -19.35 -12.50 -13.80
C ARG A 219 -20.62 -13.28 -13.43
N VAL A 220 -21.28 -12.93 -12.34
CA VAL A 220 -22.55 -13.54 -11.91
C VAL A 220 -23.64 -12.46 -11.77
N PRO A 221 -24.93 -12.82 -11.88
CA PRO A 221 -26.01 -11.86 -11.63
C PRO A 221 -25.93 -11.26 -10.22
N LEU A 222 -26.14 -9.95 -10.14
CA LEU A 222 -26.21 -9.22 -8.87
C LEU A 222 -27.68 -8.95 -8.50
N ASP A 223 -27.99 -9.08 -7.22
CA ASP A 223 -29.30 -8.75 -6.66
C ASP A 223 -29.53 -7.23 -6.73
N GLY A 224 -30.75 -6.82 -7.11
CA GLY A 224 -31.14 -5.42 -7.21
C GLY A 224 -30.91 -4.76 -8.57
N THR A 225 -30.72 -5.53 -9.65
CA THR A 225 -31.02 -5.03 -11.00
C THR A 225 -32.54 -5.00 -11.18
N ASP A 226 -33.15 -3.84 -10.98
CA ASP A 226 -34.52 -3.62 -11.41
C ASP A 226 -34.65 -3.94 -12.90
N GLU A 227 -35.55 -4.87 -13.17
CA GLU A 227 -36.54 -4.84 -14.23
C GLU A 227 -36.76 -3.42 -14.82
N THR A 228 -36.00 -3.03 -15.84
CA THR A 228 -36.63 -2.24 -16.90
C THR A 228 -37.37 -3.22 -17.78
N GLY A 229 -38.62 -3.44 -17.42
CA GLY A 229 -39.60 -4.04 -18.29
C GLY A 229 -39.67 -3.27 -19.60
N GLU A 230 -39.52 -3.99 -20.69
CA GLU A 230 -40.12 -3.62 -21.97
C GLU A 230 -40.96 -4.81 -22.42
N THR A 231 -42.17 -4.88 -21.86
CA THR A 231 -43.32 -5.54 -22.49
C THR A 231 -44.24 -4.45 -23.01
N ALA A 232 -44.16 -4.16 -24.30
CA ALA A 232 -45.29 -4.05 -25.24
C ALA A 232 -44.76 -3.77 -26.65
#